data_AF-A0A967ZN02-F1
#
_entry.id   AF-A0A967ZN02-F1
#
_cell.length_a   1.000
_cell.length_b   1.000
_cell.length_c   1.000
_cell.angle_alpha   90.00
_cell.angle_beta   90.00
_cell.angle_gamma   90.00
#
_symmetry.space_group_name_H-M   'P 1'
#
loop_
_entity.id
_entity.type
_entity.pdbx_description
1 polymer ?
#
loop_
_entity_poly.entity_id
_entity_poly.type
_entity_poly.pdbx_seq_one_letter_code
_entity_poly.pdbx_strand_id
1 'polypeptide(L)'
;SAGDGGMQVTLDRVPLRDSSLTPEEILMSESQERMMAIVAPDAIERVLEICRKWDVEANVIGEVNDSGRLTVEWRGEQIVDVPPETVAHECPVYERPYARPAWQDALQSDDPGALPRPATGAELRDTLLRTVASPNLASKAWITDQYDRYVLGNTVLAHPADAGVIRVDETSGLGIALATDANGRYVKLDPYRGAQAGLAEAYRNVASVGARPVAVTDCLNFGSPEDPAVMWQFAEAVRGLADGCRTLGLP
;
A
#
# COMPACT_ATOMS: atom_id res chain seq x y z
N SER A 1 -10.98 -15.89 0.17
CA SER A 1 -11.39 -16.54 -1.09
C SER A 1 -12.25 -15.55 -1.85
N ALA A 2 -12.00 -15.33 -3.14
CA ALA A 2 -12.77 -14.42 -3.99
C ALA A 2 -14.12 -15.02 -4.46
N GLY A 3 -14.49 -16.20 -3.95
CA GLY A 3 -15.65 -16.97 -4.39
C GLY A 3 -15.27 -17.97 -5.48
N ASP A 4 -16.02 -19.08 -5.54
CA ASP A 4 -16.02 -20.09 -6.60
C ASP A 4 -17.31 -19.96 -7.42
N GLY A 5 -17.21 -19.81 -8.75
CA GLY A 5 -18.38 -19.65 -9.60
C GLY A 5 -18.15 -18.83 -10.88
N GLY A 6 -19.25 -18.45 -11.52
CA GLY A 6 -19.32 -17.54 -12.66
C GLY A 6 -20.06 -16.25 -12.31
N MET A 7 -20.09 -15.32 -13.26
CA MET A 7 -20.81 -14.05 -13.13
C MET A 7 -21.30 -13.61 -14.49
N GLN A 8 -22.56 -13.17 -14.57
CA GLN A 8 -23.12 -12.51 -15.74
C GLN A 8 -23.27 -11.02 -15.41
N VAL A 9 -22.72 -10.16 -16.27
CA VAL A 9 -22.79 -8.69 -16.13
C VAL A 9 -23.44 -8.11 -17.39
N THR A 10 -24.37 -7.17 -17.19
CA THR A 10 -24.99 -6.40 -18.27
C THR A 10 -24.49 -4.96 -18.23
N LEU A 11 -23.63 -4.58 -19.18
CA LEU A 11 -23.01 -3.24 -19.19
C LEU A 11 -24.01 -2.10 -19.35
N ASP A 12 -25.14 -2.33 -20.02
CA ASP A 12 -26.20 -1.33 -20.19
C ASP A 12 -26.80 -0.85 -18.86
N ARG A 13 -26.58 -1.60 -17.76
CA ARG A 13 -27.07 -1.26 -16.42
C ARG A 13 -26.07 -0.44 -15.60
N VAL A 14 -24.84 -0.30 -16.07
CA VAL A 14 -23.78 0.48 -15.40
C VAL A 14 -24.13 1.97 -15.55
N PRO A 15 -24.20 2.74 -14.45
CA PRO A 15 -24.34 4.19 -14.54
C PRO A 15 -23.16 4.82 -15.29
N LEU A 16 -23.45 5.54 -16.37
CA LEU A 16 -22.44 6.20 -17.21
C LEU A 16 -22.50 7.71 -17.04
N ARG A 17 -21.34 8.35 -16.87
CA ARG A 17 -21.22 9.82 -16.94
C ARG A 17 -21.34 10.33 -18.38
N ASP A 18 -20.92 9.52 -19.33
CA ASP A 18 -20.99 9.80 -20.77
C ASP A 18 -21.59 8.58 -21.48
N SER A 19 -22.69 8.79 -22.18
CA SER A 19 -23.41 7.73 -22.89
C SER A 19 -22.76 7.31 -24.21
N SER A 20 -21.70 8.01 -24.64
CA SER A 20 -20.95 7.71 -25.86
C SER A 20 -19.82 6.69 -25.66
N LEU A 21 -19.53 6.30 -24.42
CA LEU A 21 -18.45 5.38 -24.09
C LEU A 21 -18.62 4.02 -24.77
N THR A 22 -17.52 3.50 -25.29
CA THR A 22 -17.44 2.14 -25.87
C THR A 22 -17.36 1.09 -24.75
N PRO A 23 -17.64 -0.20 -25.02
CA PRO A 23 -17.69 -1.21 -23.97
C PRO A 23 -16.30 -1.45 -23.36
N GLU A 24 -15.24 -1.30 -24.15
CA GLU A 24 -13.86 -1.39 -23.67
C GLU A 24 -13.54 -0.24 -22.70
N GLU A 25 -14.00 0.98 -23.02
CA GLU A 25 -13.82 2.14 -22.14
C GLU A 25 -14.61 1.97 -20.82
N ILE A 26 -15.82 1.41 -20.88
CA ILE A 26 -16.61 1.12 -19.67
C ILE A 26 -15.89 0.09 -18.78
N LEU A 27 -15.36 -0.98 -19.37
CA LEU A 27 -14.68 -2.07 -18.66
C LEU A 27 -13.31 -1.66 -18.10
N MET A 28 -12.54 -0.89 -18.85
CA MET A 28 -11.16 -0.49 -18.49
C MET A 28 -11.09 0.85 -17.76
N SER A 29 -12.21 1.56 -17.62
CA SER A 29 -12.26 2.83 -16.90
C SER A 29 -11.77 2.66 -15.46
N GLU A 30 -10.84 3.51 -15.03
CA GLU A 30 -10.35 3.67 -13.66
C GLU A 30 -10.97 4.90 -12.97
N SER A 31 -12.23 5.20 -13.29
CA SER A 31 -12.98 6.26 -12.60
C SER A 31 -13.00 6.01 -11.09
N GLN A 32 -12.72 7.05 -10.32
CA GLN A 32 -12.66 7.00 -8.86
C GLN A 32 -14.06 6.91 -8.24
N GLU A 33 -14.12 6.59 -6.94
CA GLU A 33 -15.36 6.58 -6.13
C GLU A 33 -16.42 5.55 -6.61
N ARG A 34 -15.96 4.44 -7.19
CA ARG A 34 -16.83 3.30 -7.55
C ARG A 34 -16.61 2.15 -6.59
N MET A 35 -17.70 1.51 -6.20
CA MET A 35 -17.69 0.32 -5.36
C MET A 35 -18.53 -0.78 -6.01
N MET A 36 -18.11 -2.03 -5.84
CA MET A 36 -18.90 -3.21 -6.18
C MET A 36 -19.25 -3.96 -4.90
N ALA A 37 -20.48 -4.46 -4.83
CA ALA A 37 -20.97 -5.26 -3.72
C ALA A 37 -21.75 -6.46 -4.25
N ILE A 38 -21.53 -7.63 -3.64
CA ILE A 38 -22.35 -8.82 -3.86
C ILE A 38 -23.38 -8.86 -2.73
N VAL A 39 -24.66 -8.90 -3.10
CA VAL A 39 -25.78 -8.82 -2.16
C VAL A 39 -26.69 -10.02 -2.37
N ALA A 40 -27.11 -10.67 -1.28
CA ALA A 40 -28.09 -11.74 -1.35
C ALA A 40 -29.41 -11.21 -1.96
N PRO A 41 -30.11 -11.98 -2.82
CA PRO A 41 -31.28 -11.50 -3.56
C PRO A 41 -32.39 -10.89 -2.69
N ASP A 42 -32.61 -11.44 -1.49
CA ASP A 42 -33.61 -10.97 -0.53
C ASP A 42 -33.22 -9.67 0.19
N ALA A 43 -31.94 -9.29 0.15
CA ALA A 43 -31.42 -8.07 0.76
C ALA A 43 -31.23 -6.91 -0.24
N ILE A 44 -31.40 -7.14 -1.54
CA ILE A 44 -31.16 -6.13 -2.59
C ILE A 44 -31.95 -4.84 -2.33
N GLU A 45 -33.26 -4.96 -2.12
CA GLU A 45 -34.10 -3.76 -1.92
C GLU A 45 -33.67 -2.98 -0.69
N ARG A 46 -33.31 -3.68 0.38
CA ARG A 46 -32.83 -3.06 1.61
C ARG A 46 -31.53 -2.28 1.40
N VAL A 47 -30.60 -2.82 0.61
CA VAL A 47 -29.35 -2.12 0.26
C VAL A 47 -29.64 -0.88 -0.58
N LEU A 48 -30.51 -0.99 -1.60
CA LEU A 48 -30.89 0.15 -2.44
C LEU A 48 -31.60 1.25 -1.64
N GLU A 49 -32.44 0.90 -0.66
CA GLU A 49 -33.02 1.86 0.28
C GLU A 49 -31.96 2.63 1.07
N ILE A 50 -30.90 1.93 1.54
CA ILE A 50 -29.80 2.55 2.27
C ILE A 50 -29.03 3.50 1.34
N CYS A 51 -28.72 3.07 0.12
CA CYS A 51 -28.08 3.93 -0.89
C CYS A 51 -28.88 5.20 -1.14
N ARG A 52 -30.20 5.09 -1.36
CA ARG A 52 -31.10 6.25 -1.54
C ARG A 52 -31.14 7.17 -0.33
N LYS A 53 -31.12 6.62 0.89
CA LYS A 53 -31.08 7.43 2.12
C LYS A 53 -29.84 8.34 2.19
N TRP A 54 -28.71 7.87 1.64
CA TRP A 54 -27.44 8.59 1.65
C TRP A 54 -27.11 9.25 0.31
N ASP A 55 -28.08 9.33 -0.61
CA ASP A 55 -27.91 9.91 -1.96
C ASP A 55 -26.77 9.28 -2.76
N VAL A 56 -26.57 7.97 -2.59
CA VAL A 56 -25.59 7.17 -3.33
C VAL A 56 -26.29 6.48 -4.49
N GLU A 57 -25.82 6.72 -5.71
CA GLU A 57 -26.32 6.02 -6.91
C GLU A 57 -25.85 4.56 -6.91
N ALA A 58 -26.78 3.61 -7.08
CA ALA A 58 -26.49 2.19 -7.08
C ALA A 58 -27.45 1.43 -8.00
N ASN A 59 -26.89 0.58 -8.87
CA ASN A 59 -27.64 -0.27 -9.79
C ASN A 59 -27.20 -1.73 -9.66
N VAL A 60 -28.14 -2.67 -9.81
CA VAL A 60 -27.82 -4.08 -9.98
C VAL A 60 -27.40 -4.31 -11.43
N ILE A 61 -26.12 -4.59 -11.63
CA ILE A 61 -25.52 -4.73 -12.97
C ILE A 61 -25.32 -6.17 -13.42
N GLY A 62 -25.58 -7.15 -12.56
CA GLY A 62 -25.31 -8.55 -12.86
C GLY A 62 -25.66 -9.51 -11.73
N GLU A 63 -25.35 -10.78 -11.93
CA GLU A 63 -25.55 -11.86 -10.96
C GLU A 63 -24.35 -12.80 -10.91
N VAL A 64 -24.06 -13.31 -9.71
CA VAL A 64 -23.14 -14.44 -9.51
C VAL A 64 -23.93 -15.73 -9.74
N ASN A 65 -23.34 -16.70 -10.46
CA ASN A 65 -24.00 -17.95 -10.82
C ASN A 65 -23.03 -19.14 -10.84
N ASP A 66 -23.56 -20.34 -11.07
CA ASP A 66 -22.78 -21.59 -11.04
C ASP A 66 -22.21 -21.99 -12.42
N SER A 67 -22.19 -21.07 -13.39
CA SER A 67 -21.77 -21.39 -14.77
C SER A 67 -20.25 -21.63 -14.91
N GLY A 68 -19.46 -21.15 -13.95
CA GLY A 68 -17.99 -21.15 -14.03
C GLY A 68 -17.43 -20.19 -15.09
N ARG A 69 -18.25 -19.28 -15.64
CA ARG A 69 -17.88 -18.33 -16.70
C ARG A 69 -18.13 -16.90 -16.26
N LEU A 70 -17.22 -16.00 -16.61
CA LEU A 70 -17.47 -14.56 -16.60
C LEU A 70 -18.03 -14.19 -17.98
N THR A 71 -19.30 -13.82 -18.03
CA THR A 71 -19.96 -13.32 -19.23
C THR A 71 -20.32 -11.86 -19.07
N VAL A 72 -20.04 -11.06 -20.10
CA VAL A 72 -20.42 -9.66 -20.15
C VAL A 72 -21.21 -9.42 -21.42
N GLU A 73 -22.41 -8.85 -21.24
CA GLU A 73 -23.33 -8.49 -22.31
C GLU A 73 -23.39 -6.97 -22.47
N TRP A 74 -23.43 -6.51 -23.72
CA TRP A 74 -23.67 -5.12 -24.07
C TRP A 74 -24.59 -5.04 -25.29
N ARG A 75 -25.71 -4.32 -25.16
CA ARG A 75 -26.71 -4.12 -26.22
C ARG A 75 -27.22 -5.44 -26.84
N GLY A 76 -27.35 -6.48 -26.04
CA GLY A 76 -27.81 -7.81 -26.48
C GLY A 76 -26.71 -8.70 -27.08
N GLU A 77 -25.47 -8.23 -27.15
CA GLU A 77 -24.33 -9.00 -27.65
C GLU A 77 -23.39 -9.39 -26.51
N GLN A 78 -22.95 -10.66 -26.51
CA GLN A 78 -21.95 -11.15 -25.57
C GLN A 78 -20.56 -10.73 -26.03
N ILE A 79 -19.96 -9.78 -25.31
CA ILE A 79 -18.65 -9.20 -25.65
C ILE A 79 -17.48 -9.83 -24.88
N VAL A 80 -17.75 -10.45 -23.73
CA VAL A 80 -16.75 -11.20 -22.94
C VAL A 80 -17.34 -12.55 -22.57
N ASP A 81 -16.54 -13.60 -22.73
CA ASP A 81 -16.86 -14.95 -22.27
C ASP A 81 -15.56 -15.72 -22.01
N VAL A 82 -15.15 -15.74 -20.75
CA VAL A 82 -13.86 -16.30 -20.32
C VAL A 82 -14.00 -17.05 -18.99
N PRO A 83 -13.14 -18.04 -18.70
CA PRO A 83 -13.04 -18.58 -17.36
C PRO A 83 -12.43 -17.50 -16.45
N PRO A 84 -13.04 -17.15 -15.30
CA PRO A 84 -12.51 -16.10 -14.41
C PRO A 84 -11.05 -16.34 -13.99
N GLU A 85 -10.67 -17.60 -13.77
CA GLU A 85 -9.31 -17.99 -13.33
C GLU A 85 -8.23 -17.58 -14.34
N THR A 86 -8.52 -17.64 -15.64
CA THR A 86 -7.56 -17.28 -16.69
C THR A 86 -7.17 -15.80 -16.67
N VAL A 87 -8.05 -14.94 -16.16
CA VAL A 87 -7.84 -13.49 -16.11
C VAL A 87 -7.27 -13.07 -14.76
N ALA A 88 -7.65 -13.76 -13.68
CA ALA A 88 -7.28 -13.39 -12.31
C ALA A 88 -6.05 -14.11 -11.74
N HIS A 89 -5.84 -15.38 -12.11
CA HIS A 89 -4.89 -16.26 -11.42
C HIS A 89 -3.84 -16.90 -12.33
N GLU A 90 -4.19 -17.21 -13.58
CA GLU A 90 -3.28 -17.89 -14.51
C GLU A 90 -2.40 -16.93 -15.33
N CYS A 91 -2.22 -15.70 -14.84
CA CYS A 91 -1.26 -14.77 -15.42
C CYS A 91 0.16 -15.37 -15.37
N PRO A 92 0.94 -15.31 -16.46
CA PRO A 92 2.29 -15.87 -16.49
C PRO A 92 3.19 -15.28 -15.39
N VAL A 93 3.77 -16.15 -14.56
CA VAL A 93 4.79 -15.78 -13.60
C VAL A 93 6.16 -15.89 -14.27
N TYR A 94 6.90 -14.80 -14.29
CA TYR A 94 8.21 -14.74 -14.92
C TYR A 94 9.33 -14.99 -13.90
N GLU A 95 10.14 -16.02 -14.13
CA GLU A 95 11.42 -16.19 -13.44
C GLU A 95 12.48 -15.29 -14.11
N ARG A 96 12.59 -14.05 -13.63
CA ARG A 96 13.51 -13.07 -14.20
C ARG A 96 14.95 -13.31 -13.70
N PRO A 97 15.96 -13.21 -14.58
CA PRO A 97 17.34 -13.26 -14.15
C PRO A 97 17.65 -12.03 -13.29
N TYR A 98 18.44 -12.22 -12.25
CA TYR A 98 18.93 -11.13 -11.41
C TYR A 98 20.38 -11.35 -11.02
N ALA A 99 21.14 -10.27 -10.90
CA ALA A 99 22.56 -10.31 -10.57
C ALA A 99 22.95 -9.10 -9.74
N ARG A 100 23.78 -9.31 -8.72
CA ARG A 100 24.31 -8.21 -7.90
C ARG A 100 25.13 -7.25 -8.79
N PRO A 101 24.86 -5.93 -8.75
CA PRO A 101 25.58 -4.99 -9.59
C PRO A 101 27.07 -4.90 -9.21
N ALA A 102 27.93 -4.75 -10.22
CA ALA A 102 29.38 -4.65 -10.02
C ALA A 102 29.81 -3.42 -9.19
N TRP A 103 28.99 -2.36 -9.17
CA TRP A 103 29.26 -1.15 -8.40
C TRP A 103 28.96 -1.29 -6.90
N GLN A 104 28.28 -2.36 -6.47
CA GLN A 104 27.83 -2.52 -5.09
C GLN A 104 28.99 -2.59 -4.09
N ASP A 105 30.08 -3.29 -4.44
CA ASP A 105 31.26 -3.39 -3.56
C ASP A 105 31.93 -2.02 -3.36
N ALA A 106 32.07 -1.25 -4.43
CA ALA A 106 32.62 0.10 -4.35
C ALA A 106 31.78 0.99 -3.43
N LEU A 107 30.45 0.94 -3.57
CA LEU A 107 29.52 1.67 -2.70
C LEU A 107 29.63 1.25 -1.23
N GLN A 108 29.73 -0.06 -0.96
CA GLN A 108 29.86 -0.59 0.40
C GLN A 108 31.23 -0.28 1.03
N SER A 109 32.26 -0.12 0.19
CA SER A 109 33.62 0.22 0.64
C SER A 109 33.85 1.71 0.90
N ASP A 110 32.92 2.58 0.49
CA ASP A 110 33.00 4.04 0.69
C ASP A 110 32.77 4.39 2.18
N ASP A 111 33.81 4.22 2.98
CA ASP A 111 33.76 4.33 4.43
C ASP A 111 33.59 5.80 4.90
N PRO A 112 32.58 6.12 5.73
CA PRO A 112 32.38 7.47 6.24
C PRO A 112 33.48 7.93 7.20
N GLY A 113 34.39 7.05 7.64
CA GLY A 113 35.56 7.41 8.44
C GLY A 113 36.56 8.31 7.73
N ALA A 114 36.53 8.36 6.39
CA ALA A 114 37.30 9.31 5.59
C ALA A 114 36.74 10.75 5.64
N LEU A 115 35.51 10.94 6.13
CA LEU A 115 34.89 12.26 6.21
C LEU A 115 35.49 13.11 7.34
N PRO A 116 35.68 14.42 7.14
CA PRO A 116 36.21 15.31 8.17
C PRO A 116 35.27 15.33 9.38
N ARG A 117 35.81 15.03 10.55
CA ARG A 117 35.08 15.10 11.82
C ARG A 117 35.28 16.48 12.45
N PRO A 118 34.23 17.07 13.04
CA PRO A 118 34.37 18.32 13.77
C PRO A 118 35.29 18.10 14.99
N ALA A 119 36.32 18.94 15.11
CA ALA A 119 37.31 18.89 16.19
C ALA A 119 37.08 19.99 17.25
N THR A 120 36.31 21.03 16.91
CA THR A 120 36.02 22.16 17.79
C THR A 120 34.53 22.28 18.09
N GLY A 121 34.18 22.99 19.18
CA GLY A 121 32.79 23.30 19.52
C GLY A 121 32.06 24.11 18.44
N ALA A 122 32.79 24.97 17.71
CA ALA A 122 32.22 25.74 16.60
C ALA A 122 31.85 24.83 15.41
N GLU A 123 32.73 23.88 15.06
CA GLU A 123 32.46 22.90 13.99
C GLU A 123 31.35 21.92 14.36
N LEU A 124 31.26 21.52 15.64
CA LEU A 124 30.15 20.71 16.14
C LEU A 124 28.82 21.46 16.04
N ARG A 125 28.79 22.73 16.44
CA ARG A 125 27.61 23.59 16.31
C ARG A 125 27.19 23.71 14.85
N ASP A 126 28.13 23.98 13.94
CA ASP A 126 27.85 24.07 12.50
C ASP A 126 27.27 22.75 11.95
N THR A 127 27.89 21.62 12.30
CA THR A 127 27.44 20.29 11.87
C THR A 127 26.01 20.02 12.35
N LEU A 128 25.71 20.28 13.62
CA LEU A 128 24.36 20.12 14.18
C LEU A 128 23.35 20.99 13.43
N LEU A 129 23.66 22.27 13.20
CA LEU A 129 22.78 23.19 12.49
C LEU A 129 22.51 22.72 11.05
N ARG A 130 23.54 22.23 10.33
CA ARG A 130 23.36 21.65 9.00
C ARG A 130 22.49 20.40 9.02
N THR A 131 22.67 19.53 10.01
CA THR A 131 21.88 18.30 10.17
C THR A 131 20.41 18.62 10.42
N VAL A 132 20.08 19.45 11.42
CA VAL A 132 18.68 19.77 11.76
C VAL A 132 17.99 20.65 10.71
N ALA A 133 18.75 21.40 9.91
CA ALA A 133 18.22 22.17 8.78
C ALA A 133 17.99 21.32 7.51
N SER A 134 18.48 20.07 7.48
CA SER A 134 18.27 19.18 6.33
C SER A 134 16.78 18.90 6.14
N PRO A 135 16.22 18.98 4.92
CA PRO A 135 14.81 18.65 4.68
C PRO A 135 14.39 17.24 5.15
N ASN A 136 15.33 16.31 5.22
CA ASN A 136 15.08 14.95 5.73
C ASN A 136 14.84 14.93 7.26
N LEU A 137 15.44 15.85 8.01
CA LEU A 137 15.42 15.86 9.49
C LEU A 137 14.66 17.04 10.09
N ALA A 138 14.48 18.12 9.33
CA ALA A 138 13.71 19.29 9.74
C ALA A 138 12.25 18.92 10.02
N SER A 139 11.58 19.76 10.80
CA SER A 139 10.17 19.60 11.17
C SER A 139 9.28 19.38 9.95
N LYS A 140 8.33 18.45 10.07
CA LYS A 140 7.31 18.16 9.07
C LYS A 140 6.00 18.90 9.32
N ALA A 141 5.96 19.82 10.30
CA ALA A 141 4.78 20.58 10.69
C ALA A 141 4.08 21.26 9.50
N TRP A 142 4.84 21.83 8.55
CA TRP A 142 4.27 22.42 7.34
C TRP A 142 3.38 21.46 6.54
N ILE A 143 3.72 20.17 6.52
CA ILE A 143 2.92 19.13 5.85
C ILE A 143 1.76 18.73 6.77
N THR A 144 2.05 18.38 8.02
CA THR A 144 1.06 17.76 8.91
C THR A 144 -0.03 18.71 9.39
N ASP A 145 0.27 20.01 9.54
CA ASP A 145 -0.66 21.01 10.04
C ASP A 145 -1.74 21.40 9.00
N GLN A 146 -1.59 20.95 7.75
CA GLN A 146 -2.59 21.13 6.70
C GLN A 146 -3.74 20.11 6.79
N TYR A 147 -3.58 19.05 7.57
CA TYR A 147 -4.57 17.98 7.71
C TYR A 147 -5.30 18.09 9.05
N ASP A 148 -6.60 17.81 9.03
CA ASP A 148 -7.34 17.64 10.27
C ASP A 148 -6.91 16.35 10.97
N ARG A 149 -6.87 16.42 12.30
CA ARG A 149 -6.57 15.29 13.19
C ARG A 149 -7.59 15.14 14.32
N TYR A 150 -8.69 15.91 14.30
CA TYR A 150 -9.66 15.98 15.39
C TYR A 150 -11.04 15.43 15.02
N VAL A 151 -11.37 15.33 13.73
CA VAL A 151 -12.62 14.77 13.23
C VAL A 151 -12.79 13.35 13.78
N LEU A 152 -14.01 13.05 14.23
CA LEU A 152 -14.38 11.85 15.00
C LEU A 152 -13.83 11.75 16.44
N GLY A 153 -12.96 12.66 16.90
CA GLY A 153 -12.54 12.77 18.31
C GLY A 153 -11.69 11.61 18.86
N ASN A 154 -11.20 10.74 17.98
CA ASN A 154 -10.57 9.46 18.35
C ASN A 154 -9.04 9.47 18.26
N THR A 155 -8.43 10.52 17.72
CA THR A 155 -6.97 10.64 17.68
C THR A 155 -6.41 10.88 19.08
N VAL A 156 -5.52 10.00 19.53
CA VAL A 156 -4.84 10.09 20.83
C VAL A 156 -3.44 10.68 20.66
N LEU A 157 -2.67 10.16 19.69
CA LEU A 157 -1.35 10.69 19.32
C LEU A 157 -1.30 10.90 17.80
N ALA A 158 -0.65 11.99 17.42
CA ALA A 158 -0.34 12.35 16.04
C ALA A 158 1.05 13.02 16.01
N HIS A 159 1.44 13.61 14.88
CA HIS A 159 2.67 14.40 14.80
C HIS A 159 2.76 15.41 15.97
N PRO A 160 3.89 15.47 16.71
CA PRO A 160 5.22 14.93 16.38
C PRO A 160 5.59 13.57 17.00
N ALA A 161 4.63 12.75 17.41
CA ALA A 161 4.91 11.42 17.96
C ALA A 161 5.51 10.46 16.90
N ASP A 162 6.26 9.45 17.36
CA ASP A 162 6.88 8.42 16.50
C ASP A 162 5.85 7.54 15.77
N ALA A 163 4.64 7.41 16.32
CA ALA A 163 3.53 6.69 15.72
C ALA A 163 2.20 7.44 15.92
N GLY A 164 1.29 7.28 14.97
CA GLY A 164 -0.09 7.73 15.11
C GLY A 164 -0.90 6.74 15.94
N VAL A 165 -1.69 7.22 16.90
CA VAL A 165 -2.53 6.38 17.76
C VAL A 165 -3.98 6.85 17.69
N ILE A 166 -4.87 5.92 17.33
CA ILE A 166 -6.31 6.16 17.21
C ILE A 166 -7.04 5.23 18.17
N ARG A 167 -7.90 5.80 19.03
CA ARG A 167 -8.83 5.03 19.87
C ARG A 167 -9.97 4.50 19.00
N VAL A 168 -10.27 3.22 19.14
CA VAL A 168 -11.37 2.56 18.41
C VAL A 168 -12.60 2.41 19.30
N ASP A 169 -12.38 2.16 20.59
CA ASP A 169 -13.47 2.03 21.58
C ASP A 169 -13.21 2.93 22.78
N GLU A 170 -14.15 3.84 23.04
CA GLU A 170 -14.08 4.78 24.18
C GLU A 170 -14.29 4.09 25.53
N THR A 171 -15.00 2.96 25.55
CA THR A 171 -15.35 2.26 26.79
C THR A 171 -14.16 1.46 27.31
N SER A 172 -13.54 0.63 26.45
CA SER A 172 -12.36 -0.16 26.82
C SER A 172 -11.05 0.63 26.72
N GLY A 173 -11.02 1.74 25.98
CA GLY A 173 -9.80 2.48 25.67
C GLY A 173 -8.90 1.79 24.64
N LEU A 174 -9.38 0.73 23.98
CA LEU A 174 -8.62 0.04 22.94
C LEU A 174 -8.42 0.94 21.72
N GLY A 175 -7.25 0.80 21.09
CA GLY A 175 -6.85 1.59 19.94
C GLY A 175 -5.82 0.89 19.07
N ILE A 176 -5.49 1.55 17.96
CA ILE A 176 -4.53 1.09 16.96
C ILE A 176 -3.40 2.11 16.90
N ALA A 177 -2.17 1.61 16.88
CA ALA A 177 -0.98 2.41 16.62
C ALA A 177 -0.39 2.04 15.25
N LEU A 178 0.06 3.05 14.51
CA LEU A 178 0.57 2.92 13.15
C LEU A 178 1.85 3.75 13.00
N ALA A 179 2.86 3.16 12.37
CA ALA A 179 4.07 3.85 11.93
C ALA A 179 4.41 3.42 10.51
N THR A 180 5.14 4.26 9.78
CA THR A 180 5.60 3.98 8.42
C THR A 180 7.03 4.49 8.27
N ASP A 181 7.92 3.62 7.82
CA ASP A 181 9.35 3.90 7.82
C ASP A 181 10.02 3.31 6.57
N ALA A 182 10.92 4.09 5.99
CA ALA A 182 11.69 3.68 4.83
C ALA A 182 13.00 4.46 4.75
N ASN A 183 14.10 3.77 4.47
CA ASN A 183 15.41 4.39 4.25
C ASN A 183 16.03 3.90 2.95
N GLY A 184 15.74 4.62 1.86
CA GLY A 184 16.26 4.29 0.53
C GLY A 184 17.79 4.31 0.43
N ARG A 185 18.50 5.06 1.31
CA ARG A 185 19.97 5.04 1.33
C ARG A 185 20.51 3.73 1.88
N TYR A 186 19.87 3.20 2.93
CA TYR A 186 20.26 1.91 3.50
C TYR A 186 19.93 0.78 2.53
N VAL A 187 18.75 0.81 1.90
CA VAL A 187 18.37 -0.17 0.88
C VAL A 187 19.32 -0.11 -0.33
N LYS A 188 19.77 1.07 -0.75
CA LYS A 188 20.77 1.19 -1.82
C LYS A 188 22.12 0.59 -1.41
N LEU A 189 22.55 0.78 -0.16
CA LEU A 189 23.83 0.29 0.36
C LEU A 189 23.82 -1.23 0.57
N ASP A 190 22.72 -1.77 1.06
CA ASP A 190 22.47 -3.20 1.29
C ASP A 190 20.95 -3.42 1.28
N PRO A 191 20.37 -3.95 0.18
CA PRO A 191 18.92 -4.10 0.08
C PRO A 191 18.32 -4.99 1.16
N TYR A 192 19.01 -6.08 1.51
CA TYR A 192 18.56 -7.02 2.53
C TYR A 192 18.54 -6.37 3.92
N ARG A 193 19.66 -5.76 4.34
CA ARG A 193 19.73 -5.12 5.66
C ARG A 193 18.96 -3.81 5.73
N GLY A 194 18.89 -3.07 4.62
CA GLY A 194 18.12 -1.83 4.53
C GLY A 194 16.62 -2.07 4.69
N ALA A 195 16.10 -3.13 4.08
CA ALA A 195 14.73 -3.59 4.29
C ALA A 195 14.46 -3.95 5.77
N GLN A 196 15.34 -4.73 6.39
CA GLN A 196 15.24 -5.07 7.81
C GLN A 196 15.31 -3.83 8.71
N ALA A 197 16.13 -2.85 8.35
CA ALA A 197 16.25 -1.60 9.11
C ALA A 197 14.94 -0.81 9.09
N GLY A 198 14.29 -0.67 7.93
CA GLY A 198 12.98 -0.01 7.81
C GLY A 198 11.89 -0.72 8.61
N LEU A 199 11.81 -2.06 8.50
CA LEU A 199 10.90 -2.87 9.32
C LEU A 199 11.14 -2.68 10.81
N ALA A 200 12.40 -2.73 11.24
CA ALA A 200 12.76 -2.58 12.65
C ALA A 200 12.48 -1.17 13.19
N GLU A 201 12.58 -0.14 12.34
CA GLU A 201 12.21 1.24 12.69
C GLU A 201 10.70 1.37 12.92
N ALA A 202 9.88 0.91 11.97
CA ALA A 202 8.42 0.89 12.12
C ALA A 202 7.96 0.10 13.35
N TYR A 203 8.58 -1.07 13.59
CA TYR A 203 8.33 -1.87 14.79
C TYR A 203 8.62 -1.07 16.07
N ARG A 204 9.79 -0.39 16.14
CA ARG A 204 10.18 0.40 17.31
C ARG A 204 9.28 1.62 17.51
N ASN A 205 8.87 2.29 16.45
CA ASN A 205 7.99 3.46 16.50
C ASN A 205 6.61 3.09 17.06
N VAL A 206 6.04 1.95 16.65
CA VAL A 206 4.80 1.41 17.25
C VAL A 206 5.02 1.00 18.70
N ALA A 207 6.15 0.34 19.01
CA ALA A 207 6.44 -0.08 20.37
C ALA A 207 6.71 1.10 21.34
N SER A 208 7.30 2.20 20.85
CA SER A 208 7.66 3.36 21.69
C SER A 208 6.45 4.09 22.25
N VAL A 209 5.31 4.03 21.56
CA VAL A 209 4.02 4.57 22.03
C VAL A 209 3.24 3.59 22.93
N GLY A 210 3.84 2.46 23.32
CA GLY A 210 3.28 1.48 24.23
C GLY A 210 2.36 0.44 23.58
N ALA A 211 2.27 0.41 22.25
CA ALA A 211 1.51 -0.60 21.52
C ALA A 211 2.34 -1.85 21.25
N ARG A 212 1.68 -2.98 21.02
CA ARG A 212 2.31 -4.22 20.55
C ARG A 212 2.17 -4.30 19.03
N PRO A 213 3.27 -4.32 18.25
CA PRO A 213 3.19 -4.58 16.82
C PRO A 213 2.60 -5.98 16.56
N VAL A 214 1.67 -6.08 15.60
CA VAL A 214 0.94 -7.34 15.32
C VAL A 214 0.91 -7.73 13.84
N ALA A 215 1.17 -6.78 12.95
CA ALA A 215 1.19 -7.00 11.50
C ALA A 215 2.05 -5.92 10.84
N VAL A 216 2.50 -6.21 9.62
CA VAL A 216 3.15 -5.24 8.75
C VAL A 216 2.46 -5.25 7.38
N THR A 217 2.53 -4.13 6.70
CA THR A 217 2.24 -4.02 5.27
C THR A 217 3.44 -3.35 4.61
N ASP A 218 3.81 -3.81 3.42
CA ASP A 218 4.91 -3.26 2.65
C ASP A 218 4.43 -2.63 1.34
N CYS A 219 5.12 -1.56 0.93
CA CYS A 219 4.92 -0.89 -0.34
C CYS A 219 6.27 -0.86 -1.06
N LEU A 220 6.55 -1.90 -1.83
CA LEU A 220 7.83 -2.09 -2.51
C LEU A 220 7.93 -1.18 -3.73
N ASN A 221 8.89 -0.26 -3.72
CA ASN A 221 9.11 0.71 -4.78
C ASN A 221 10.50 0.50 -5.37
N PHE A 222 10.56 -0.20 -6.51
CA PHE A 222 11.80 -0.52 -7.23
C PHE A 222 11.67 -0.10 -8.70
N GLY A 223 12.82 0.00 -9.38
CA GLY A 223 12.85 0.24 -10.82
C GLY A 223 12.34 -0.96 -11.63
N SER A 224 12.56 -0.93 -12.95
CA SER A 224 12.13 -2.02 -13.82
C SER A 224 12.77 -3.36 -13.42
N PRO A 225 11.98 -4.43 -13.22
CA PRO A 225 12.50 -5.77 -12.93
C PRO A 225 13.16 -6.43 -14.15
N GLU A 226 13.16 -5.78 -15.32
CA GLU A 226 13.92 -6.21 -16.49
C GLU A 226 15.43 -5.96 -16.36
N ASP A 227 15.83 -5.02 -15.50
CA ASP A 227 17.24 -4.83 -15.16
C ASP A 227 17.64 -5.87 -14.08
N PRO A 228 18.60 -6.77 -14.37
CA PRO A 228 19.04 -7.78 -13.40
C PRO A 228 19.55 -7.21 -12.09
N ALA A 229 20.14 -6.01 -12.10
CA ALA A 229 20.63 -5.35 -10.88
C ALA A 229 19.47 -4.85 -10.01
N VAL A 230 18.42 -4.29 -10.63
CA VAL A 230 17.22 -3.84 -9.93
C VAL A 230 16.42 -5.03 -9.41
N MET A 231 16.26 -6.07 -10.22
CA MET A 231 15.60 -7.30 -9.80
C MET A 231 16.34 -7.97 -8.63
N TRP A 232 17.68 -7.88 -8.60
CA TRP A 232 18.47 -8.38 -7.47
C TRP A 232 18.21 -7.57 -6.20
N GLN A 233 18.15 -6.24 -6.29
CA GLN A 233 17.81 -5.39 -5.13
C GLN A 233 16.42 -5.68 -4.60
N PHE A 234 15.43 -5.85 -5.49
CA PHE A 234 14.07 -6.22 -5.13
C PHE A 234 14.03 -7.57 -4.41
N ALA A 235 14.64 -8.61 -5.00
CA ALA A 235 14.68 -9.95 -4.42
C ALA A 235 15.34 -9.95 -3.03
N GLU A 236 16.46 -9.26 -2.87
CA GLU A 236 17.17 -9.15 -1.59
C GLU A 236 16.38 -8.37 -0.54
N ALA A 237 15.68 -7.30 -0.92
CA ALA A 237 14.83 -6.54 -0.01
C ALA A 237 13.61 -7.35 0.45
N VAL A 238 12.94 -8.07 -0.45
CA VAL A 238 11.82 -8.98 -0.11
C VAL A 238 12.29 -10.07 0.84
N ARG A 239 13.45 -10.68 0.55
CA ARG A 239 14.08 -11.68 1.43
C ARG A 239 14.38 -11.09 2.82
N GLY A 240 14.93 -9.87 2.86
CA GLY A 240 15.21 -9.12 4.08
C GLY A 240 13.96 -8.86 4.92
N LEU A 241 12.89 -8.37 4.30
CA LEU A 241 11.59 -8.18 4.96
C LEU A 241 11.06 -9.50 5.53
N ALA A 242 10.99 -10.55 4.71
CA ALA A 242 10.45 -11.84 5.13
C ALA A 242 11.22 -12.44 6.33
N ASP A 243 12.56 -12.42 6.28
CA ASP A 243 13.39 -12.91 7.39
C ASP A 243 13.29 -12.01 8.63
N GLY A 244 13.15 -10.70 8.43
CA GLY A 244 12.88 -9.73 9.49
C GLY A 244 11.56 -9.98 10.19
N CYS A 245 10.47 -10.17 9.45
CA CYS A 245 9.14 -10.48 9.97
C CYS A 245 9.14 -11.79 10.76
N ARG A 246 9.75 -12.86 10.22
CA ARG A 246 9.92 -14.13 10.93
C ARG A 246 10.65 -13.96 12.26
N THR A 247 11.71 -13.15 12.27
CA THR A 247 12.50 -12.88 13.49
C THR A 247 11.68 -12.12 14.53
N LEU A 248 10.84 -11.18 14.10
CA LEU A 248 10.00 -10.36 14.97
C LEU A 248 8.66 -11.02 15.32
N GLY A 249 8.36 -12.19 14.76
CA GLY A 249 7.08 -12.89 14.96
C GLY A 249 5.88 -12.17 14.33
N LEU A 250 6.10 -11.48 13.21
CA LEU A 250 5.07 -10.79 12.44
C LEU A 250 4.63 -11.63 11.24
N PRO A 251 3.33 -11.58 10.87
CA PRO A 251 2.84 -12.12 9.62
C PRO A 251 3.43 -11.39 8.40
#